data_AF-A0A845DHH3-F1
#
_entry.id   AF-A0A845DHH3-F1
#
_cell.length_a   1.000
_cell.length_b   1.000
_cell.length_c   1.000
_cell.angle_alpha   90.00
_cell.angle_beta   90.00
_cell.angle_gamma   90.00
#
_symmetry.space_group_name_H-M   'P 1'
#
loop_
_entity.id
_entity.type
_entity.pdbx_description
1 polymer ?
#
loop_
_entity_poly.entity_id
_entity_poly.type
_entity_poly.pdbx_seq_one_letter_code
_entity_poly.pdbx_strand_id
1 'polypeptide(L)'
;MIDIKGFEVCIDNVQIDTFSIAANNTRELMAFILKQQRLHHKKSIRQVAVKLGSDSPTAYSRYEQAKTGLNIDKFTQILSAINEESEPVLKLVSKVM
;
A
#
# COMPACT_ATOMS: atom_id res chain seq x y z
N MET A 1 -3.36 -8.43 8.14
CA MET A 1 -3.85 -9.70 7.59
C MET A 1 -4.80 -9.39 6.45
N ILE A 2 -4.61 -10.04 5.32
CA ILE A 2 -5.57 -10.11 4.21
C ILE A 2 -6.23 -11.48 4.36
N ASP A 3 -7.55 -11.52 4.49
CA ASP A 3 -8.31 -12.75 4.74
C ASP A 3 -9.39 -12.89 3.66
N ILE A 4 -8.93 -13.20 2.45
CA ILE A 4 -9.76 -13.33 1.26
C ILE A 4 -9.48 -14.69 0.66
N LYS A 5 -10.54 -15.48 0.44
CA LYS A 5 -10.43 -16.80 -0.16
C LYS A 5 -9.75 -16.69 -1.54
N GLY A 6 -8.70 -17.48 -1.74
CA GLY A 6 -7.94 -17.51 -2.98
C GLY A 6 -6.99 -16.32 -3.17
N PHE A 7 -6.75 -15.49 -2.15
CA PHE A 7 -5.67 -14.51 -2.20
C PHE A 7 -4.32 -15.23 -2.07
N GLU A 8 -3.43 -14.99 -3.02
CA GLU A 8 -2.12 -15.63 -3.12
C GLU A 8 -1.01 -14.58 -3.19
N VAL A 9 0.12 -14.89 -2.54
CA VAL A 9 1.31 -14.05 -2.50
C VAL A 9 2.49 -14.87 -2.99
N CYS A 10 3.30 -14.29 -3.87
CA CYS A 10 4.58 -14.82 -4.30
C CYS A 10 5.69 -13.90 -3.75
N ILE A 11 6.74 -14.51 -3.21
CA ILE A 11 7.93 -13.80 -2.73
C ILE A 11 9.11 -14.28 -3.56
N ASP A 12 9.74 -13.35 -4.28
CA ASP A 12 10.88 -13.63 -5.15
C ASP A 12 12.10 -12.89 -4.62
N ASN A 13 13.23 -13.58 -4.49
CA ASN A 13 14.51 -12.95 -4.15
C ASN A 13 15.05 -12.23 -5.39
N VAL A 14 15.24 -10.91 -5.30
CA VAL A 14 15.66 -10.11 -6.46
C VAL A 14 17.16 -9.84 -6.44
N GLN A 15 17.71 -9.51 -5.27
CA GLN A 15 19.15 -9.33 -5.04
C GLN A 15 19.49 -9.72 -3.60
N ILE A 16 20.77 -9.59 -3.23
CA ILE A 16 21.20 -9.70 -1.84
C ILE A 16 20.43 -8.65 -1.01
N ASP A 17 19.78 -9.11 0.05
CA ASP A 17 18.96 -8.33 1.00
C ASP A 17 17.71 -7.63 0.42
N THR A 18 17.27 -7.97 -0.80
CA THR A 18 16.01 -7.46 -1.36
C THR A 18 15.15 -8.56 -1.96
N PHE A 19 13.86 -8.52 -1.61
CA PHE A 19 12.84 -9.41 -2.15
C PHE A 19 11.70 -8.60 -2.75
N SER A 20 11.02 -9.18 -3.73
CA SER A 20 9.77 -8.67 -4.28
C SER A 20 8.61 -9.43 -3.70
N ILE A 21 7.51 -8.72 -3.46
CA ILE A 21 6.23 -9.30 -3.12
C ILE A 21 5.30 -9.07 -4.31
N ALA A 22 4.79 -10.15 -4.88
CA ALA A 22 3.70 -10.11 -5.84
C ALA A 22 2.45 -10.74 -5.23
N ALA A 23 1.28 -10.35 -5.72
CA ALA A 23 0.02 -10.97 -5.33
C ALA A 23 -0.90 -11.09 -6.53
N ASN A 24 -1.80 -12.07 -6.50
CA ASN A 24 -2.82 -12.23 -7.54
C ASN A 24 -3.91 -11.13 -7.51
N ASN A 25 -3.90 -10.26 -6.50
CA ASN A 25 -4.76 -9.09 -6.40
C ASN A 25 -3.97 -7.87 -5.90
N THR A 26 -3.52 -7.03 -6.84
CA THR A 26 -2.74 -5.82 -6.57
C THR A 26 -3.46 -4.82 -5.66
N ARG A 27 -4.81 -4.72 -5.77
CA ARG A 27 -5.61 -3.78 -4.97
C ARG A 27 -5.52 -4.11 -3.48
N GLU A 28 -5.64 -5.39 -3.14
CA GLU A 28 -5.53 -5.88 -1.76
C GLU A 28 -4.11 -5.72 -1.22
N LEU A 29 -3.10 -6.03 -2.04
CA LEU A 29 -1.70 -5.81 -1.68
C LEU A 29 -1.40 -4.35 -1.37
N MET A 30 -1.83 -3.42 -2.24
CA MET A 30 -1.64 -1.97 -2.02
C MET A 30 -2.35 -1.48 -0.76
N ALA A 31 -3.61 -1.88 -0.55
CA ALA A 31 -4.35 -1.52 0.66
C ALA A 31 -3.65 -2.03 1.94
N PHE A 32 -3.12 -3.25 1.89
CA PHE A 32 -2.36 -3.84 2.97
C PHE A 32 -1.04 -3.09 3.22
N ILE A 33 -0.29 -2.72 2.18
CA ILE A 33 0.94 -1.93 2.30
C ILE A 33 0.64 -0.60 3.00
N LEU A 34 -0.39 0.14 2.58
CA LEU A 34 -0.77 1.40 3.23
C LEU A 34 -1.06 1.21 4.72
N LYS A 35 -1.82 0.17 5.06
CA LYS A 35 -2.15 -0.17 6.44
C LYS A 35 -0.89 -0.50 7.25
N GLN A 36 0.01 -1.32 6.70
CA GLN A 36 1.26 -1.67 7.38
C GLN A 36 2.15 -0.45 7.59
N GLN A 37 2.31 0.40 6.57
CA GLN A 37 3.09 1.63 6.67
C GLN A 37 2.50 2.58 7.73
N ARG A 38 1.18 2.79 7.72
CA ARG A 38 0.54 3.64 8.73
C ARG A 38 0.78 3.13 10.15
N LEU A 39 0.64 1.82 10.37
CA LEU A 39 0.86 1.19 11.67
C LEU A 39 2.33 1.26 12.09
N HIS A 40 3.26 0.99 11.16
CA HIS A 40 4.71 1.09 11.37
C HIS A 40 5.11 2.50 11.83
N HIS A 41 4.58 3.53 11.19
CA HIS A 41 4.80 4.94 11.56
C HIS A 41 3.90 5.44 12.71
N LYS A 42 3.14 4.55 13.37
CA LYS A 42 2.26 4.84 14.51
C LYS A 42 1.27 5.99 14.26
N LYS A 43 0.82 6.15 13.01
CA LYS A 43 -0.15 7.19 12.64
C LYS A 43 -1.58 6.67 12.81
N SER A 44 -2.44 7.53 13.35
CA SER A 44 -3.88 7.28 13.36
C SER A 44 -4.50 7.57 11.99
N ILE A 45 -5.66 6.96 11.71
CA ILE A 45 -6.46 7.24 10.51
C ILE A 45 -6.76 8.75 10.39
N ARG A 46 -7.05 9.41 11.52
CA ARG A 46 -7.36 10.85 11.55
C ARG A 46 -6.15 11.71 11.18
N GLN A 47 -4.96 11.38 11.67
CA GLN A 47 -3.73 12.13 11.34
C GLN A 47 -3.43 12.07 9.85
N VAL A 48 -3.55 10.88 9.23
CA VAL A 48 -3.34 10.74 7.78
C VAL A 48 -4.41 11.48 6.99
N ALA A 49 -5.69 11.38 7.39
CA ALA A 49 -6.78 12.10 6.73
C ALA A 49 -6.60 13.63 6.77
N VAL A 50 -6.19 14.18 7.92
CA VAL A 50 -5.88 15.62 8.05
C VAL A 50 -4.75 16.02 7.10
N LYS A 51 -3.67 15.23 7.03
CA LYS A 51 -2.55 15.52 6.13
C LYS A 51 -2.91 15.41 4.65
N LEU A 52 -3.91 14.59 4.33
CA LEU A 52 -4.51 14.51 2.99
C LEU A 52 -5.49 15.66 2.69
N GLY A 53 -5.75 16.58 3.63
CA GLY A 53 -6.77 17.62 3.49
C GLY A 53 -8.19 17.06 3.43
N SER A 54 -8.42 15.87 3.99
CA SER A 54 -9.73 15.21 4.00
C SER A 54 -10.44 15.43 5.33
N ASP A 55 -11.62 16.05 5.28
CA ASP A 55 -12.48 16.24 6.46
C ASP A 55 -13.12 14.92 6.94
N SER A 56 -13.01 13.86 6.14
CA SER A 56 -13.55 12.54 6.45
C SER A 56 -12.44 11.51 6.70
N PRO A 57 -12.20 11.13 7.98
CA PRO A 57 -11.31 10.01 8.30
C PRO A 57 -11.79 8.68 7.72
N THR A 58 -13.10 8.52 7.54
CA THR A 58 -13.70 7.30 6.96
C THR A 58 -13.44 7.20 5.46
N ALA A 59 -13.31 8.32 4.75
CA ALA A 59 -12.90 8.31 3.35
C ALA A 59 -11.49 7.71 3.18
N TYR A 60 -10.56 8.08 4.07
CA TYR A 60 -9.21 7.49 4.06
C TYR A 60 -9.23 6.00 4.40
N SER A 61 -9.98 5.58 5.44
CA SER A 61 -9.98 4.19 5.89
C SER A 61 -10.45 3.19 4.81
N ARG A 62 -11.24 3.64 3.83
CA ARG A 62 -11.67 2.84 2.68
C ARG A 62 -10.51 2.41 1.77
N TYR A 63 -9.43 3.20 1.68
CA TYR A 63 -8.25 2.80 0.91
C TYR A 63 -7.51 1.63 1.55
N GLU A 64 -7.33 1.66 2.88
CA GLU A 64 -6.70 0.55 3.62
C GLU A 64 -7.56 -0.72 3.67
N GLN A 65 -8.85 -0.60 3.42
CA GLN A 65 -9.80 -1.72 3.34
C GLN A 65 -9.99 -2.24 1.92
N ALA A 66 -9.20 -1.74 0.95
CA ALA A 66 -9.40 -2.03 -0.46
C ALA A 66 -10.83 -1.74 -0.94
N LYS A 67 -11.61 -0.85 -0.32
CA LYS A 67 -13.00 -0.52 -0.73
C LYS A 67 -13.08 0.57 -1.78
N THR A 68 -11.97 1.23 -2.06
CA THR A 68 -11.81 2.23 -3.11
C THR A 68 -10.56 1.87 -3.90
N GLY A 69 -10.63 1.92 -5.23
CA GLY A 69 -9.46 1.69 -6.08
C GLY A 69 -8.38 2.75 -5.85
N LEU A 70 -7.12 2.34 -5.94
CA LEU A 70 -5.94 3.22 -5.89
C LEU A 70 -5.28 3.20 -7.26
N ASN A 71 -5.07 4.38 -7.85
CA ASN A 71 -4.07 4.55 -8.89
C ASN A 71 -2.71 4.86 -8.23
N ILE A 72 -1.65 4.91 -9.05
CA ILE A 72 -0.29 5.19 -8.57
C ILE A 72 -0.24 6.57 -7.89
N ASP A 73 -0.81 7.61 -8.49
CA ASP A 73 -0.77 8.97 -7.94
C ASP A 73 -1.38 9.05 -6.54
N LYS A 74 -2.55 8.42 -6.36
CA LYS A 74 -3.24 8.42 -5.07
C LYS A 74 -2.48 7.58 -4.04
N PHE A 75 -1.87 6.48 -4.48
CA PHE A 75 -1.02 5.66 -3.62
C PHE A 75 0.20 6.43 -3.12
N THR A 76 0.91 7.13 -4.03
CA THR A 76 2.02 8.02 -3.70
C THR A 76 1.61 9.11 -2.72
N GLN A 77 0.48 9.79 -2.99
CA GLN A 77 -0.04 10.85 -2.13
C GLN A 77 -0.30 10.34 -0.70
N ILE A 78 -0.92 9.16 -0.56
CA ILE A 78 -1.23 8.59 0.75
C ILE A 78 0.05 8.14 1.47
N LEU A 79 1.00 7.53 0.76
CA LEU A 79 2.30 7.16 1.34
C LEU A 79 3.03 8.38 1.89
N SER A 80 3.10 9.47 1.13
CA SER A 80 3.70 10.75 1.58
C SER A 80 2.97 11.37 2.79
N ALA A 81 1.64 11.22 2.84
CA ALA A 81 0.85 11.62 4.00
C ALA A 81 1.09 10.74 5.25
N ILE A 82 1.57 9.50 5.09
CA ILE A 82 1.99 8.65 6.21
C ILE A 82 3.42 9.01 6.64
N ASN A 83 4.34 9.07 5.68
CA ASN A 83 5.75 9.37 5.86
C ASN A 83 6.27 10.13 4.63
N GLU A 84 6.84 11.33 4.83
CA GLU A 84 7.26 12.22 3.73
C GLU A 84 8.43 11.66 2.93
N GLU A 85 9.23 10.80 3.56
CA GLU A 85 10.38 10.14 2.94
C GLU A 85 10.00 8.87 2.16
N SER A 86 8.71 8.50 2.14
CA SER A 86 8.24 7.31 1.43
C SER A 86 7.73 7.65 0.04
N GLU A 87 8.34 7.02 -0.96
CA GLU A 87 7.91 7.09 -2.36
C GLU A 87 7.81 5.68 -2.95
N PRO A 88 6.75 5.34 -3.71
CA PRO A 88 6.69 4.08 -4.41
C PRO A 88 7.65 4.07 -5.60
N VAL A 89 8.48 3.03 -5.69
CA VAL A 89 9.34 2.78 -6.85
C VAL A 89 8.69 1.74 -7.76
N LEU A 90 8.51 2.09 -9.03
CA LEU A 90 8.05 1.15 -10.06
C LEU A 90 9.26 0.57 -10.79
N LYS A 91 9.41 -0.75 -10.70
CA LYS A 91 10.44 -1.51 -11.42
C LYS A 91 9.78 -2.43 -12.42
N LEU A 92 10.15 -2.31 -13.69
CA LEU A 92 9.78 -3.29 -14.71
C LEU A 92 10.75 -4.45 -14.63
N VAL A 93 10.22 -5.66 -14.45
CA VAL A 93 11.00 -6.89 -14.45
C VAL A 93 10.47 -7.76 -15.57
N SER A 94 11.33 -8.10 -16.52
CA SER A 94 11.00 -9.09 -17.54
C SER A 94 10.84 -10.44 -16.83
N LYS A 95 9.65 -11.02 -16.88
CA LYS A 95 9.47 -12.42 -16.51
C LYS A 95 10.26 -13.24 -17.52
N VAL A 96 11.41 -13.77 -17.12
CA VAL A 96 12.03 -14.86 -17.86
C VAL A 96 11.10 -16.05 -17.66
N MET A 97 10.43 -16.47 -18.73
CA MET A 97 9.62 -17.69 -18.74
C MET A 97 10.49 -18.93 -18.55
#